data_AF-A0A1Z5H8J0-F1
#
_entry.id   AF-A0A1Z5H8J0-F1
#
_cell.length_a   1.000
_cell.length_b   1.000
_cell.length_c   1.000
_cell.angle_alpha   90.00
_cell.angle_beta   90.00
_cell.angle_gamma   90.00
#
_symmetry.space_group_name_H-M   'P 1'
#
loop_
_entity.id
_entity.type
_entity.pdbx_description
1 polymer ?
#
loop_
_entity_poly.entity_id
_entity_poly.type
_entity_poly.pdbx_seq_one_letter_code
_entity_poly.pdbx_strand_id
1 'polypeptide(L)'
;MKKILLAVSTVALLSLSAQASASSDIKVGKKIYDRAFGRGCGACHDISSNPQLIALIKSGDLTKGSFATTLKEGKNGMPKAMDAIMAVGPVKKAGYSEDEAIDAVWNFLAQ
;
A
#
# COMPACT_ATOMS: atom_id res chain seq x y z
N MET A 1 4.19 21.69 37.89
CA MET A 1 4.56 20.30 37.50
C MET A 1 3.41 19.50 36.87
N LYS A 2 2.14 19.64 37.29
CA LYS A 2 0.98 18.91 36.71
C LYS A 2 0.74 19.15 35.21
N LYS A 3 1.07 20.35 34.70
CA LYS A 3 0.85 20.76 33.29
C LYS A 3 1.87 20.14 32.32
N ILE A 4 3.07 19.78 32.80
CA ILE A 4 4.13 19.19 31.95
C ILE A 4 3.84 17.70 31.70
N LEU A 5 3.32 16.99 32.70
CA LEU A 5 2.92 15.57 32.57
C LEU A 5 1.79 15.33 31.56
N LEU A 6 0.88 16.30 31.39
CA LEU A 6 -0.22 16.23 30.42
C LEU A 6 0.25 16.48 28.97
N ALA A 7 1.26 17.33 28.78
CA ALA A 7 1.80 17.62 27.44
C ALA A 7 2.67 16.48 26.89
N VAL A 8 3.42 15.77 27.74
CA VAL A 8 4.26 14.64 27.32
C VAL A 8 3.41 13.42 26.94
N SER A 9 2.31 13.17 27.64
CA SER A 9 1.43 12.03 27.37
C SER A 9 0.59 12.21 26.10
N THR A 10 0.21 13.43 25.74
CA THR A 10 -0.50 13.71 24.47
C THR A 10 0.41 13.55 23.24
N VAL A 11 1.65 14.04 23.30
CA VAL A 11 2.62 13.87 22.21
C VAL A 11 2.97 12.39 22.02
N ALA A 12 3.19 11.66 23.12
CA ALA A 12 3.50 10.22 23.07
C ALA A 12 2.38 9.38 22.43
N LEU A 13 1.11 9.67 22.75
CA LEU A 13 -0.04 8.97 22.17
C LEU A 13 -0.18 9.24 20.67
N LEU A 14 0.04 10.48 20.23
CA LEU A 14 0.00 10.83 18.80
C LEU A 14 1.13 10.15 18.01
N SER A 15 2.35 10.12 18.54
CA SER A 15 3.46 9.40 17.91
C SER A 15 3.22 7.90 17.83
N LEU A 16 2.62 7.29 18.87
CA LEU A 16 2.33 5.86 18.88
C LEU A 16 1.20 5.51 17.89
N SER A 17 0.23 6.40 17.73
CA SER A 17 -0.86 6.27 16.76
C SER A 17 -0.34 6.33 15.32
N ALA A 18 0.59 7.25 15.03
CA ALA A 18 1.21 7.37 13.71
C ALA A 18 2.06 6.14 13.33
N GLN A 19 2.86 5.61 14.26
CA GLN A 19 3.61 4.36 14.03
C GLN A 19 2.69 3.16 13.86
N ALA A 20 1.59 3.08 14.61
CA ALA A 20 0.61 2.03 14.46
C ALA A 20 -0.03 2.06 13.06
N SER A 21 -0.43 3.25 12.57
CA SER A 21 -1.01 3.44 11.24
C SER A 21 -0.03 3.10 10.11
N ALA A 22 1.23 3.53 10.20
CA ALA A 22 2.25 3.16 9.20
C ALA A 22 2.48 1.63 9.16
N SER A 23 2.48 0.98 10.33
CA SER A 23 2.63 -0.48 10.40
C SER A 23 1.40 -1.24 9.87
N SER A 24 0.20 -0.67 9.98
CA SER A 24 -1.01 -1.27 9.42
C SER A 24 -1.06 -1.13 7.90
N ASP A 25 -0.61 -0.01 7.35
CA ASP A 25 -0.59 0.22 5.90
C ASP A 25 0.31 -0.78 5.19
N ILE A 26 1.52 -1.01 5.70
CA ILE A 26 2.43 -2.03 5.14
C ILE A 26 1.78 -3.42 5.17
N LYS A 27 1.09 -3.76 6.27
CA LYS A 27 0.41 -5.06 6.40
C LYS A 27 -0.75 -5.17 5.41
N VAL A 28 -1.57 -4.14 5.25
CA VAL A 28 -2.69 -4.13 4.30
C VAL A 28 -2.16 -4.18 2.87
N GLY A 29 -1.12 -3.40 2.55
CA GLY A 29 -0.43 -3.40 1.27
C GLY A 29 0.09 -4.79 0.87
N LYS A 30 0.75 -5.48 1.80
CA LYS A 30 1.15 -6.88 1.60
C LYS A 30 -0.07 -7.77 1.32
N LYS A 31 -1.15 -7.62 2.09
CA LYS A 31 -2.36 -8.43 1.87
C LYS A 31 -3.03 -8.17 0.54
N ILE A 32 -2.99 -6.93 0.03
CA ILE A 32 -3.45 -6.61 -1.33
C ILE A 32 -2.54 -7.33 -2.34
N TYR A 33 -1.22 -7.17 -2.21
CA TYR A 33 -0.25 -7.79 -3.11
C TYR A 33 -0.40 -9.32 -3.16
N ASP A 34 -0.64 -9.97 -2.02
CA ASP A 34 -0.79 -11.42 -1.93
C ASP A 34 -2.15 -11.93 -2.46
N ARG A 35 -3.21 -11.10 -2.52
CA ARG A 35 -4.60 -11.59 -2.65
C ARG A 35 -5.42 -10.97 -3.78
N ALA A 36 -5.04 -9.80 -4.31
CA ALA A 36 -5.76 -9.19 -5.43
C ALA A 36 -5.90 -10.19 -6.58
N PHE A 37 -7.02 -10.15 -7.30
CA PHE A 37 -7.35 -11.11 -8.37
C PHE A 37 -7.42 -12.58 -7.94
N GLY A 38 -7.49 -12.88 -6.62
CA GLY A 38 -7.53 -14.25 -6.08
C GLY A 38 -6.20 -15.00 -6.12
N ARG A 39 -5.18 -14.47 -6.80
CA ARG A 39 -3.83 -15.06 -6.93
C ARG A 39 -2.69 -14.13 -6.53
N GLY A 40 -3.01 -12.88 -6.22
CA GLY A 40 -2.04 -11.83 -5.92
C GLY A 40 -1.41 -11.18 -7.16
N CYS A 41 -0.80 -10.02 -6.94
CA CYS A 41 -0.02 -9.29 -7.93
C CYS A 41 1.30 -10.03 -8.26
N GLY A 42 1.86 -10.77 -7.29
CA GLY A 42 3.09 -11.55 -7.45
C GLY A 42 3.02 -12.59 -8.57
N ALA A 43 1.84 -13.14 -8.86
CA ALA A 43 1.64 -14.07 -9.97
C ALA A 43 2.07 -13.50 -11.34
N CYS A 44 2.09 -12.16 -11.48
CA CYS A 44 2.62 -11.49 -12.66
C CYS A 44 3.92 -10.74 -12.37
N HIS A 45 4.14 -10.22 -11.17
CA HIS A 45 5.28 -9.30 -10.91
C HIS A 45 6.51 -9.97 -10.28
N ASP A 46 6.40 -11.21 -9.77
CA ASP A 46 7.52 -11.96 -9.20
C ASP A 46 8.18 -12.92 -10.22
N ILE A 47 7.81 -12.81 -11.50
CA ILE A 47 8.44 -13.56 -12.60
C ILE A 47 9.35 -12.65 -13.43
N SER A 48 10.49 -13.17 -13.88
CA SER A 48 11.55 -12.37 -14.53
C SER A 48 11.13 -11.72 -15.84
N SER A 49 10.09 -12.24 -16.51
CA SER A 49 9.60 -11.74 -17.79
C SER A 49 8.73 -10.48 -17.68
N ASN A 50 8.36 -10.08 -16.47
CA ASN A 50 7.51 -8.92 -16.21
C ASN A 50 8.24 -7.85 -15.39
N PRO A 51 7.71 -6.60 -15.39
CA PRO A 51 8.32 -5.48 -14.68
C PRO A 51 8.57 -5.80 -13.21
N GLN A 52 9.83 -5.73 -12.79
CA GLN A 52 10.28 -5.93 -11.42
C GLN A 52 9.97 -4.68 -10.60
N LEU A 53 8.78 -4.63 -10.01
CA LEU A 53 8.22 -3.42 -9.39
C LEU A 53 9.16 -2.79 -8.36
N ILE A 54 9.75 -3.60 -7.47
CA ILE A 54 10.65 -3.11 -6.42
C ILE A 54 11.89 -2.45 -7.03
N ALA A 55 12.47 -3.06 -8.06
CA ALA A 55 13.65 -2.50 -8.73
C ALA A 55 13.32 -1.17 -9.42
N LEU A 56 12.17 -1.09 -10.09
CA LEU A 56 11.73 0.13 -10.79
C LEU A 56 11.38 1.27 -9.83
N ILE A 57 10.83 0.95 -8.65
CA ILE A 57 10.61 1.94 -7.59
C ILE A 57 11.95 2.46 -7.06
N LYS A 58 12.91 1.56 -6.82
CA LYS A 58 14.24 1.93 -6.30
C LYS A 58 15.09 2.70 -7.30
N SER A 59 14.96 2.44 -8.60
CA SER A 59 15.64 3.20 -9.65
C SER A 59 14.99 4.56 -9.93
N GLY A 60 13.72 4.74 -9.53
CA GLY A 60 12.93 5.94 -9.84
C GLY A 60 12.20 5.88 -11.19
N ASP A 61 12.33 4.78 -11.94
CA ASP A 61 11.65 4.58 -13.23
C ASP A 61 10.14 4.36 -13.07
N LEU A 62 9.70 3.91 -11.89
CA LEU A 62 8.30 3.85 -11.50
C LEU A 62 8.04 4.86 -10.38
N THR A 63 7.14 5.82 -10.64
CA THR A 63 6.71 6.82 -9.67
C THR A 63 5.35 6.43 -9.08
N LYS A 64 5.03 6.97 -7.89
CA LYS A 64 3.73 6.72 -7.26
C LYS A 64 2.56 7.13 -8.15
N GLY A 65 2.71 8.24 -8.89
CA GLY A 65 1.71 8.71 -9.84
C GLY A 65 1.49 7.72 -10.98
N SER A 66 2.57 7.29 -11.67
CA SER A 66 2.43 6.34 -12.78
C SER A 66 1.99 4.95 -12.33
N PHE A 67 2.34 4.55 -11.10
CA PHE A 67 1.83 3.35 -10.45
C PHE A 67 0.30 3.45 -10.21
N ALA A 68 -0.17 4.53 -9.60
CA ALA A 68 -1.59 4.77 -9.35
C ALA A 68 -2.42 4.77 -10.65
N THR A 69 -1.95 5.49 -11.68
CA THR A 69 -2.57 5.49 -13.01
C THR A 69 -2.65 4.08 -13.58
N THR A 70 -1.56 3.31 -13.50
CA THR A 70 -1.53 1.92 -14.02
C THR A 70 -2.52 1.02 -13.27
N LEU A 71 -2.70 1.17 -11.97
CA LEU A 71 -3.71 0.40 -11.21
C LEU A 71 -5.15 0.75 -11.62
N LYS A 72 -5.42 2.04 -11.87
CA LYS A 72 -6.75 2.53 -12.27
C LYS A 72 -7.08 2.22 -13.74
N GLU A 73 -6.10 2.27 -14.62
CA GLU A 73 -6.30 2.21 -16.07
C GLU A 73 -5.89 0.89 -16.70
N GLY A 74 -4.97 0.14 -16.08
CA GLY A 74 -4.27 -0.98 -16.71
C GLY A 74 -3.19 -0.49 -17.67
N LYS A 75 -2.30 -1.40 -18.09
CA LYS A 75 -1.22 -1.09 -19.06
C LYS A 75 -0.62 -2.37 -19.64
N ASN A 76 -0.40 -2.43 -20.95
CA ASN A 76 0.37 -3.48 -21.63
C ASN A 76 0.00 -4.92 -21.20
N GLY A 77 -1.30 -5.24 -21.16
CA GLY A 77 -1.79 -6.57 -20.76
C GLY A 77 -2.07 -6.72 -19.25
N MET A 78 -1.68 -5.77 -18.42
CA MET A 78 -2.16 -5.66 -17.05
C MET A 78 -3.60 -5.14 -17.02
N PRO A 79 -4.56 -5.88 -16.43
CA PRO A 79 -5.93 -5.40 -16.27
C PRO A 79 -6.02 -4.28 -15.24
N LYS A 80 -7.12 -3.51 -15.27
CA LYS A 80 -7.48 -2.59 -14.18
C LYS A 80 -7.55 -3.35 -12.87
N ALA A 81 -6.95 -2.80 -11.82
CA ALA A 81 -6.75 -3.50 -10.57
C ALA A 81 -7.64 -3.01 -9.43
N MET A 82 -8.23 -1.82 -9.53
CA MET A 82 -8.94 -1.21 -8.40
C MET A 82 -10.09 -2.05 -7.88
N ASP A 83 -10.96 -2.59 -8.74
CA ASP A 83 -12.06 -3.46 -8.29
C ASP A 83 -11.54 -4.69 -7.52
N ALA A 84 -10.46 -5.30 -8.04
CA ALA A 84 -9.84 -6.47 -7.44
C ALA A 84 -9.14 -6.15 -6.11
N ILE A 85 -8.55 -4.96 -5.98
CA ILE A 85 -7.93 -4.44 -4.76
C ILE A 85 -9.00 -4.15 -3.71
N MET A 86 -10.04 -3.40 -4.07
CA MET A 86 -11.12 -3.01 -3.17
C MET A 86 -11.97 -4.21 -2.73
N ALA A 87 -11.96 -5.31 -3.49
CA ALA A 87 -12.57 -6.57 -3.10
C ALA A 87 -11.84 -7.28 -1.94
N VAL A 88 -10.56 -6.96 -1.67
CA VAL A 88 -9.73 -7.64 -0.67
C VAL A 88 -10.26 -7.37 0.75
N GLY A 89 -10.56 -8.44 1.50
CA GLY A 89 -11.17 -8.34 2.84
C GLY A 89 -10.47 -7.38 3.81
N PRO A 90 -9.13 -7.43 3.95
CA PRO A 90 -8.38 -6.44 4.73
C PRO A 90 -8.61 -4.97 4.33
N VAL A 91 -8.78 -4.66 3.05
CA VAL A 91 -9.06 -3.29 2.57
C VAL A 91 -10.44 -2.86 3.04
N LYS A 92 -11.45 -3.72 2.84
CA LYS A 92 -12.82 -3.48 3.33
C LYS A 92 -12.89 -3.31 4.84
N LYS A 93 -12.16 -4.16 5.58
CA LYS A 93 -12.12 -4.11 7.05
C LYS A 93 -11.44 -2.83 7.56
N ALA A 94 -10.42 -2.35 6.85
CA ALA A 94 -9.73 -1.11 7.20
C ALA A 94 -10.51 0.15 6.76
N GLY A 95 -11.53 -0.01 5.90
CA GLY A 95 -12.35 1.10 5.42
C GLY A 95 -11.62 2.03 4.44
N TYR A 96 -10.60 1.52 3.75
CA TYR A 96 -9.79 2.33 2.84
C TYR A 96 -10.59 2.79 1.62
N SER A 97 -10.33 4.01 1.21
CA SER A 97 -10.57 4.52 -0.14
C SER A 97 -9.63 3.87 -1.16
N GLU A 98 -9.89 4.10 -2.44
CA GLU A 98 -8.98 3.64 -3.51
C GLU A 98 -7.57 4.21 -3.35
N ASP A 99 -7.45 5.49 -3.03
CA ASP A 99 -6.15 6.15 -2.90
C ASP A 99 -5.38 5.62 -1.68
N GLU A 100 -6.05 5.37 -0.55
CA GLU A 100 -5.42 4.72 0.61
C GLU A 100 -4.98 3.28 0.32
N ALA A 101 -5.76 2.53 -0.47
CA ALA A 101 -5.37 1.18 -0.89
C ALA A 101 -4.15 1.20 -1.83
N ILE A 102 -4.07 2.17 -2.75
CA ILE A 102 -2.90 2.38 -3.60
C ILE A 102 -1.68 2.72 -2.74
N ASP A 103 -1.84 3.63 -1.78
CA ASP A 103 -0.79 4.04 -0.86
C ASP A 103 -0.26 2.88 -0.04
N ALA A 104 -1.15 2.02 0.46
CA ALA A 104 -0.77 0.82 1.19
C ALA A 104 0.10 -0.13 0.35
N VAL A 105 -0.29 -0.41 -0.90
CA VAL A 105 0.51 -1.26 -1.81
C VAL A 105 1.84 -0.62 -2.15
N TRP A 106 1.83 0.67 -2.48
CA TRP A 106 3.05 1.43 -2.77
C TRP A 106 4.02 1.38 -1.59
N ASN A 107 3.55 1.70 -0.38
CA ASN A 107 4.35 1.70 0.83
C ASN A 107 4.92 0.30 1.12
N PHE A 108 4.17 -0.78 0.87
CA PHE A 108 4.66 -2.14 1.00
C PHE A 108 5.81 -2.45 0.02
N LEU A 109 5.68 -2.04 -1.25
CA LEU A 109 6.65 -2.31 -2.30
C LEU A 109 7.91 -1.42 -2.22
N ALA A 110 7.77 -0.22 -1.67
CA ALA A 110 8.83 0.78 -1.59
C ALA A 110 9.76 0.61 -0.37
N GLN A 111 9.65 -0.50 0.37
CA GLN A 111 10.52 -0.81 1.52
C GLN A 111 11.97 -1.16 1.11
#